data_AF-A0A968VX98-F1
#
_entry.id   AF-A0A968VX98-F1
#
_cell.length_a   1.000
_cell.length_b   1.000
_cell.length_c   1.000
_cell.angle_alpha   90.00
_cell.angle_beta   90.00
_cell.angle_gamma   90.00
#
_symmetry.space_group_name_H-M   'P 1'
#
loop_
_entity.id
_entity.type
_entity.pdbx_description
1 polymer ?
#
loop_
_entity_poly.entity_id
_entity_poly.type
_entity_poly.pdbx_seq_one_letter_code
_entity_poly.pdbx_strand_id
1 'polypeptide(L)'
;MVLSIHGTNIFANKNFGISSQTIELANKILEKHTTVFNLFANPYAIDLFSNTNKADAIVVSYEDVHVFRDVSAQMLFGAYHNKGRLPVSVHSYETGAGLASFNRERLRYGFPEQMGIDSLQFSILDTIVNQAIKLGAMPGAQVLVAKNRNIIYNKAFGYQTYLKKKPTSLDDIYDLASITKIAGTLPLIMKLYDEGQLSLNDNLGKLLPFLDTTNKAGITLAEVLTHQAGLMAWMPFYMNTLEGLLPELEMFNRDLSPSYPLQLDKGALW
;
A
#
# COMPACT_ATOMS: atom_id res chain seq x y z
N MET A 1 8.30 15.86 -5.63
CA MET A 1 9.15 15.14 -4.65
C MET A 1 8.95 15.76 -3.27
N VAL A 2 9.17 15.03 -2.17
CA VAL A 2 9.20 15.62 -0.82
C VAL A 2 10.66 15.76 -0.38
N LEU A 3 11.08 16.97 -0.02
CA LEU A 3 12.40 17.25 0.55
C LEU A 3 12.21 17.59 2.03
N SER A 4 12.67 16.72 2.92
CA SER A 4 12.52 16.90 4.37
C SER A 4 13.85 17.22 5.05
N ILE A 5 13.87 18.22 5.93
CA ILE A 5 15.03 18.55 6.77
C ILE A 5 14.83 17.93 8.16
N HIS A 6 15.78 17.11 8.58
CA HIS A 6 15.80 16.37 9.85
C HIS A 6 17.09 16.65 10.63
N GLY A 7 17.21 16.09 11.84
CA GLY A 7 18.39 16.22 12.71
C GLY A 7 18.52 17.60 13.35
N THR A 8 17.42 18.32 13.49
CA THR A 8 17.40 19.70 13.97
C THR A 8 17.29 19.76 15.50
N ASN A 9 17.49 20.96 16.05
CA ASN A 9 17.27 21.29 17.45
C ASN A 9 16.62 22.68 17.57
N ILE A 10 16.24 23.05 18.79
CA ILE A 10 15.53 24.31 19.06
C ILE A 10 16.44 25.56 19.12
N PHE A 11 17.76 25.39 19.06
CA PHE A 11 18.72 26.47 19.34
C PHE A 11 19.08 27.27 18.07
N ALA A 12 18.58 28.50 18.00
CA ALA A 12 18.82 29.41 16.88
C ALA A 12 20.30 29.80 16.69
N ASN A 13 21.07 29.90 17.78
CA ASN A 13 22.50 30.29 17.74
C ASN A 13 23.41 29.30 16.99
N LYS A 14 22.92 28.09 16.71
CA LYS A 14 23.59 27.07 15.90
C LYS A 14 22.78 26.71 14.66
N ASN A 15 22.02 27.67 14.11
CA ASN A 15 21.15 27.47 12.95
C ASN A 15 20.22 26.26 13.12
N PHE A 16 19.69 26.05 14.32
CA PHE A 16 18.82 24.91 14.64
C PHE A 16 19.48 23.54 14.39
N GLY A 17 20.81 23.47 14.40
CA GLY A 17 21.58 22.25 14.08
C GLY A 17 21.69 21.94 12.59
N ILE A 18 21.20 22.81 11.71
CA ILE A 18 21.22 22.59 10.26
C ILE A 18 22.60 23.01 9.70
N SER A 19 23.30 22.06 9.08
CA SER A 19 24.63 22.31 8.50
C SER A 19 24.57 23.16 7.22
N SER A 20 25.65 23.88 6.92
CA SER A 20 25.76 24.65 5.67
C SER A 20 25.68 23.75 4.43
N GLN A 21 26.22 22.53 4.51
CA GLN A 21 26.14 21.53 3.44
C GLN A 21 24.68 21.11 3.19
N THR A 22 23.89 20.93 4.26
CA THR A 22 22.45 20.63 4.17
C THR A 22 21.69 21.77 3.50
N ILE A 23 21.98 23.01 3.89
CA ILE A 23 21.36 24.22 3.31
C ILE A 23 21.68 24.32 1.81
N GLU A 24 22.95 24.18 1.44
CA GLU A 24 23.39 24.27 0.05
C GLU A 24 22.75 23.17 -0.82
N LEU A 25 22.73 21.94 -0.32
CA LEU A 25 22.10 20.82 -1.02
C LEU A 25 20.59 21.05 -1.20
N ALA A 26 19.89 21.48 -0.15
CA ALA A 26 18.47 21.78 -0.21
C ALA A 26 18.15 22.88 -1.24
N ASN A 27 18.93 23.97 -1.25
CA ASN A 27 18.73 25.05 -2.22
C ASN A 27 18.96 24.59 -3.67
N LYS A 28 19.96 23.71 -3.93
CA LYS A 28 20.18 23.11 -5.25
C LYS A 28 19.04 22.21 -5.70
N ILE A 29 18.41 21.48 -4.77
CA ILE A 29 17.26 20.62 -5.07
C ILE A 29 16.02 21.46 -5.38
N LEU A 30 15.73 22.47 -4.55
CA LEU A 30 14.61 23.41 -4.74
C LEU A 30 14.69 24.15 -6.08
N GLU A 31 15.91 24.42 -6.56
CA GLU A 31 16.15 25.06 -7.86
C GLU A 31 15.75 24.18 -9.05
N LYS A 32 15.93 22.85 -8.93
CA LYS A 32 15.90 21.93 -10.07
C LYS A 32 14.67 21.04 -10.12
N HIS A 33 13.95 20.90 -9.01
CA HIS A 33 12.89 19.92 -8.87
C HIS A 33 11.64 20.51 -8.24
N THR A 34 10.50 20.14 -8.80
CA THR A 34 9.17 20.32 -8.21
C THR A 34 9.11 19.63 -6.85
N THR A 35 9.05 20.43 -5.78
CA THR A 35 9.32 19.99 -4.42
C THR A 35 8.27 20.50 -3.44
N VAL A 36 7.80 19.60 -2.57
CA VAL A 36 7.18 19.96 -1.29
C VAL A 36 8.28 19.98 -0.24
N PHE A 37 8.57 21.16 0.30
CA PHE A 37 9.62 21.37 1.29
C PHE A 37 9.07 21.17 2.70
N ASN A 38 9.55 20.16 3.41
CA ASN A 38 9.10 19.83 4.76
C ASN A 38 10.19 20.11 5.79
N LEU A 39 9.90 21.02 6.72
CA LEU A 39 10.85 21.48 7.70
C LEU A 39 10.47 20.94 9.08
N PHE A 40 11.25 19.99 9.59
CA PHE A 40 11.20 19.62 11.01
C PHE A 40 12.15 20.55 11.78
N ALA A 41 11.79 21.81 11.94
CA ALA A 41 12.45 22.75 12.84
C ALA A 41 11.48 23.88 13.25
N ASN A 42 11.98 24.81 14.07
CA ASN A 42 11.32 26.09 14.31
C ASN A 42 11.04 26.82 12.97
N PRO A 43 9.88 27.48 12.80
CA PRO A 43 9.53 28.21 11.57
C PRO A 43 10.61 29.19 11.08
N TYR A 44 11.35 29.84 11.98
CA TYR A 44 12.42 30.77 11.61
C TYR A 44 13.57 30.11 10.82
N ALA A 45 13.71 28.78 10.87
CA ALA A 45 14.70 28.07 10.07
C ALA A 45 14.42 28.14 8.56
N ILE A 46 13.23 28.57 8.12
CA ILE A 46 12.93 28.83 6.70
C ILE A 46 13.91 29.87 6.11
N ASP A 47 14.29 30.90 6.89
CA ASP A 47 15.18 31.97 6.42
C ASP A 47 16.61 31.49 6.12
N LEU A 48 16.98 30.30 6.57
CA LEU A 48 18.26 29.67 6.21
C LEU A 48 18.30 29.23 4.73
N PHE A 49 17.15 29.10 4.08
CA PHE A 49 17.03 28.53 2.74
C PHE A 49 16.53 29.59 1.74
N SER A 50 17.44 30.08 0.90
CA SER A 50 17.19 31.16 -0.05
C SER A 50 16.20 30.82 -1.17
N ASN A 51 15.99 29.52 -1.46
CA ASN A 51 15.18 29.05 -2.59
C ASN A 51 13.82 28.46 -2.17
N THR A 52 13.35 28.72 -0.94
CA THR A 52 12.07 28.18 -0.45
C THR A 52 10.85 28.70 -1.21
N ASN A 53 10.96 29.88 -1.82
CA ASN A 53 9.95 30.43 -2.74
C ASN A 53 9.75 29.62 -4.03
N LYS A 54 10.68 28.69 -4.36
CA LYS A 54 10.56 27.77 -5.51
C LYS A 54 9.86 26.46 -5.17
N ALA A 55 9.57 26.20 -3.88
CA ALA A 55 8.78 25.05 -3.49
C ALA A 55 7.31 25.25 -3.87
N ASP A 56 6.64 24.19 -4.34
CA ASP A 56 5.19 24.21 -4.60
C ASP A 56 4.38 24.36 -3.30
N ALA A 57 4.94 23.83 -2.21
CA ALA A 57 4.38 23.94 -0.87
C ALA A 57 5.50 23.84 0.17
N ILE A 58 5.33 24.59 1.26
CA ILE A 58 6.16 24.48 2.45
C ILE A 58 5.31 23.90 3.58
N VAL A 59 5.85 22.88 4.24
CA VAL A 59 5.27 22.27 5.43
C VAL A 59 6.20 22.53 6.59
N VAL A 60 5.67 23.14 7.66
CA VAL A 60 6.39 23.31 8.91
C VAL A 60 5.89 22.26 9.90
N SER A 61 6.71 21.24 10.11
CA SER A 61 6.40 20.08 10.96
C SER A 61 6.94 20.23 12.39
N TYR A 62 7.53 21.39 12.73
CA TYR A 62 8.09 21.70 14.03
C TYR A 62 9.18 20.71 14.46
N GLU A 63 9.15 20.19 15.69
CA GLU A 63 10.24 19.37 16.22
C GLU A 63 10.47 18.06 15.46
N ASP A 64 11.73 17.64 15.37
CA ASP A 64 12.11 16.42 14.66
C ASP A 64 11.95 15.14 15.53
N VAL A 65 10.74 14.96 16.06
CA VAL A 65 10.36 13.82 16.92
C VAL A 65 9.45 12.84 16.17
N HIS A 66 9.46 11.57 16.60
CA HIS A 66 8.76 10.48 15.89
C HIS A 66 7.28 10.79 15.60
N VAL A 67 6.56 11.32 16.60
CA VAL A 67 5.13 11.65 16.46
C VAL A 67 4.90 12.71 15.37
N PHE A 68 5.74 13.74 15.28
CA PHE A 68 5.58 14.77 14.26
C PHE A 68 5.96 14.27 12.87
N ARG A 69 6.98 13.39 12.76
CA ARG A 69 7.32 12.73 11.49
C ARG A 69 6.16 11.91 10.96
N ASP A 70 5.54 11.12 11.83
CA ASP A 70 4.40 10.27 11.47
C ASP A 70 3.18 11.11 11.06
N VAL A 71 2.78 12.09 11.88
CA VAL A 71 1.65 12.97 11.57
C VAL A 71 1.90 13.80 10.30
N SER A 72 3.13 14.29 10.11
CA SER A 72 3.52 15.04 8.91
C SER A 72 3.41 14.19 7.64
N ALA A 73 3.90 12.94 7.68
CA ALA A 73 3.75 12.00 6.58
C ALA A 73 2.27 11.72 6.29
N GLN A 74 1.49 11.37 7.32
CA GLN A 74 0.06 11.13 7.19
C GLN A 74 -0.69 12.34 6.61
N MET A 75 -0.36 13.56 7.04
CA MET A 75 -0.92 14.80 6.50
C MET A 75 -0.55 15.01 5.03
N LEU A 76 0.73 14.87 4.67
CA LEU A 76 1.22 15.03 3.29
C LEU A 76 0.53 14.07 2.31
N PHE A 77 0.21 12.85 2.75
CA PHE A 77 -0.52 11.88 1.95
C PHE A 77 -2.05 12.03 2.01
N GLY A 78 -2.56 12.97 2.81
CA GLY A 78 -3.98 13.36 2.85
C GLY A 78 -4.81 12.73 3.97
N ALA A 79 -4.19 11.97 4.88
CA ALA A 79 -4.88 11.28 5.97
C ALA A 79 -5.39 12.25 7.07
N TYR A 80 -4.78 13.44 7.16
CA TYR A 80 -5.23 14.54 8.03
C TYR A 80 -5.62 15.78 7.23
N HIS A 81 -6.72 16.40 7.64
CA HIS A 81 -7.06 17.76 7.22
C HIS A 81 -6.24 18.76 8.03
N ASN A 82 -5.48 19.61 7.34
CA ASN A 82 -4.66 20.63 7.98
C ASN A 82 -5.39 21.98 8.02
N LYS A 83 -5.32 22.61 9.19
CA LYS A 83 -5.79 23.99 9.42
C LYS A 83 -4.69 24.85 10.06
N GLY A 84 -3.46 24.35 10.06
CA GLY A 84 -2.32 25.03 10.66
C GLY A 84 -2.10 26.40 10.03
N ARG A 85 -1.69 27.36 10.84
CA ARG A 85 -1.29 28.71 10.44
C ARG A 85 0.01 29.05 11.13
N LEU A 86 0.89 29.76 10.44
CA LEU A 86 2.16 30.21 11.01
C LEU A 86 1.88 31.16 12.18
N PRO A 87 2.45 30.90 13.38
CA PRO A 87 2.27 31.78 14.53
C PRO A 87 3.22 32.99 14.50
N VAL A 88 4.10 33.06 13.52
CA VAL A 88 5.14 34.09 13.36
C VAL A 88 5.27 34.47 11.90
N SER A 89 5.78 35.67 11.62
CA SER A 89 6.16 36.08 10.28
C SER A 89 7.58 35.59 9.99
N VAL A 90 7.79 34.99 8.82
CA VAL A 90 9.08 34.46 8.38
C VAL A 90 9.19 34.58 6.86
N HIS A 91 10.35 35.01 6.38
CA HIS A 91 10.55 35.30 4.96
C HIS A 91 9.46 36.23 4.38
N SER A 92 8.77 35.80 3.33
CA SER A 92 7.63 36.49 2.71
C SER A 92 6.27 36.08 3.28
N TYR A 93 6.23 35.26 4.33
CA TYR A 93 5.00 34.73 4.93
C TYR A 93 4.68 35.49 6.21
N GLU A 94 3.51 36.14 6.24
CA GLU A 94 3.03 36.84 7.42
C GLU A 94 2.50 35.88 8.50
N THR A 95 2.46 36.36 9.74
CA THR A 95 1.77 35.68 10.84
C THR A 95 0.32 35.40 10.44
N GLY A 96 -0.13 34.18 10.68
CA GLY A 96 -1.45 33.71 10.26
C GLY A 96 -1.49 33.13 8.84
N ALA A 97 -0.39 33.12 8.08
CA ALA A 97 -0.33 32.46 6.78
C ALA A 97 -0.45 30.94 6.90
N GLY A 98 -1.16 30.30 5.97
CA GLY A 98 -1.24 28.85 5.86
C GLY A 98 -2.36 28.40 4.94
N LEU A 99 -2.13 27.28 4.26
CA LEU A 99 -3.12 26.65 3.39
C LEU A 99 -4.01 25.71 4.21
N ALA A 100 -5.25 25.52 3.79
CA ALA A 100 -6.06 24.42 4.28
C ALA A 100 -6.01 23.28 3.25
N SER A 101 -5.72 22.05 3.67
CA SER A 101 -5.71 20.91 2.74
C SER A 101 -7.11 20.44 2.41
N PHE A 102 -7.32 19.99 1.18
CA PHE A 102 -8.54 19.30 0.79
C PHE A 102 -8.58 17.88 1.36
N ASN A 103 -9.76 17.46 1.80
CA ASN A 103 -10.01 16.12 2.33
C ASN A 103 -9.82 15.09 1.22
N ARG A 104 -8.72 14.32 1.27
CA ARG A 104 -8.61 13.04 0.57
C ARG A 104 -8.84 11.99 1.64
N GLU A 105 -10.02 11.38 1.66
CA GLU A 105 -10.53 10.53 2.74
C GLU A 105 -9.74 9.22 2.97
N ARG A 106 -8.42 9.31 3.19
CA ARG A 106 -7.52 8.18 3.33
C ARG A 106 -7.53 7.64 4.75
N LEU A 107 -7.08 6.40 4.87
CA LEU A 107 -6.78 5.80 6.18
C LEU A 107 -5.64 6.56 6.86
N ARG A 108 -5.77 6.72 8.18
CA ARG A 108 -4.77 7.29 9.09
C ARG A 108 -4.53 6.33 10.25
N TYR A 109 -3.39 6.43 10.92
CA TYR A 109 -3.16 5.75 12.19
C TYR A 109 -3.75 6.56 13.34
N GLY A 110 -4.41 5.86 14.26
CA GLY A 110 -5.05 6.48 15.42
C GLY A 110 -5.16 5.50 16.58
N PHE A 111 -5.71 6.00 17.68
CA PHE A 111 -5.90 5.20 18.88
C PHE A 111 -7.32 4.62 18.93
N PRO A 112 -7.49 3.37 19.40
CA PRO A 112 -8.80 2.78 19.65
C PRO A 112 -9.76 3.71 20.44
N GLU A 113 -9.23 4.38 21.45
CA GLU A 113 -9.97 5.23 22.38
C GLU A 113 -10.61 6.42 21.66
N GLN A 114 -9.97 6.95 20.61
CA GLN A 114 -10.56 8.01 19.78
C GLN A 114 -11.85 7.55 19.10
N MET A 115 -11.99 6.24 18.86
CA MET A 115 -13.15 5.61 18.22
C MET A 115 -14.14 5.02 19.23
N GLY A 116 -13.96 5.34 20.52
CA GLY A 116 -14.75 4.81 21.63
C GLY A 116 -14.56 3.31 21.85
N ILE A 117 -13.38 2.78 21.51
CA ILE A 117 -13.02 1.36 21.68
C ILE A 117 -11.93 1.26 22.75
N ASP A 118 -12.13 0.36 23.71
CA ASP A 118 -11.10 0.02 24.69
C ASP A 118 -10.02 -0.84 24.02
N SER A 119 -8.77 -0.36 24.02
CA SER A 119 -7.63 -1.07 23.43
C SER A 119 -7.39 -2.46 24.04
N LEU A 120 -7.83 -2.70 25.29
CA LEU A 120 -7.74 -4.02 25.92
C LEU A 120 -8.55 -5.09 25.20
N GLN A 121 -9.58 -4.71 24.44
CA GLN A 121 -10.38 -5.65 23.64
C GLN A 121 -9.56 -6.35 22.55
N PHE A 122 -8.46 -5.73 22.08
CA PHE A 122 -7.58 -6.34 21.08
C PHE A 122 -6.72 -7.49 21.63
N SER A 123 -6.61 -7.64 22.96
CA SER A 123 -5.98 -8.83 23.57
C SER A 123 -6.68 -10.14 23.20
N ILE A 124 -7.99 -10.07 22.90
CA ILE A 124 -8.77 -11.21 22.42
C ILE A 124 -8.32 -11.60 21.01
N LEU A 125 -8.07 -10.61 20.12
CA LEU A 125 -7.54 -10.88 18.78
C LEU A 125 -6.17 -11.53 18.86
N ASP A 126 -5.28 -11.00 19.71
CA ASP A 126 -3.97 -11.59 19.98
C ASP A 126 -4.10 -13.06 20.38
N THR A 127 -5.02 -13.36 21.30
CA THR A 127 -5.25 -14.71 21.80
C THR A 127 -5.71 -15.66 20.69
N ILE A 128 -6.70 -15.25 19.88
CA ILE A 128 -7.26 -16.06 18.80
C ILE A 128 -6.19 -16.36 17.75
N VAL A 129 -5.43 -15.35 17.31
CA VAL A 129 -4.40 -15.52 16.27
C VAL A 129 -3.27 -16.41 16.77
N ASN A 130 -2.79 -16.19 18.00
CA ASN A 130 -1.74 -17.03 18.57
C ASN A 130 -2.20 -18.46 18.79
N GLN A 131 -3.47 -18.69 19.16
CA GLN A 131 -4.03 -20.03 19.28
C GLN A 131 -4.11 -20.73 17.92
N ALA A 132 -4.55 -20.04 16.86
CA ALA A 132 -4.59 -20.60 15.51
C ALA A 132 -3.18 -21.00 15.02
N ILE A 133 -2.17 -20.18 15.30
CA ILE A 133 -0.76 -20.50 15.00
C ILE A 133 -0.29 -21.69 15.82
N LYS A 134 -0.58 -21.72 17.13
CA LYS A 134 -0.21 -22.83 18.03
C LYS A 134 -0.81 -24.16 17.61
N LEU A 135 -2.05 -24.16 17.12
CA LEU A 135 -2.76 -25.35 16.64
C LEU A 135 -2.37 -25.76 15.21
N GLY A 136 -1.50 -24.99 14.54
CA GLY A 136 -1.02 -25.31 13.19
C GLY A 136 -2.02 -25.00 12.07
N ALA A 137 -3.01 -24.14 12.32
CA ALA A 137 -3.95 -23.71 11.27
C ALA A 137 -3.30 -22.75 10.26
N MET A 138 -2.30 -21.99 10.69
CA MET A 138 -1.50 -21.07 9.88
C MET A 138 -0.10 -20.88 10.50
N PRO A 139 0.95 -20.61 9.71
CA PRO A 139 2.29 -20.38 10.26
C PRO A 139 2.48 -18.98 10.87
N GLY A 140 1.68 -18.02 10.42
CA GLY A 140 1.73 -16.60 10.80
C GLY A 140 0.57 -15.84 10.17
N ALA A 141 0.38 -14.59 10.59
CA ALA A 141 -0.71 -13.72 10.12
C ALA A 141 -0.36 -12.24 10.30
N GLN A 142 -1.01 -11.38 9.52
CA GLN A 142 -1.11 -9.95 9.80
C GLN A 142 -2.58 -9.59 9.94
N VAL A 143 -2.92 -8.84 10.98
CA VAL A 143 -4.29 -8.41 11.27
C VAL A 143 -4.33 -6.89 11.35
N LEU A 144 -5.19 -6.29 10.52
CA LEU A 144 -5.43 -4.86 10.48
C LEU A 144 -6.91 -4.58 10.77
N VAL A 145 -7.18 -3.66 11.70
CA VAL A 145 -8.52 -3.16 12.01
C VAL A 145 -8.57 -1.66 11.78
N ALA A 146 -9.51 -1.22 10.95
CA ALA A 146 -9.77 0.18 10.70
C ALA A 146 -11.23 0.53 10.99
N LYS A 147 -11.47 1.63 11.70
CA LYS A 147 -12.81 2.18 11.97
C LYS A 147 -12.82 3.68 11.73
N ASN A 148 -13.84 4.18 11.02
CA ASN A 148 -13.95 5.61 10.64
C ASN A 148 -12.65 6.17 10.05
N ARG A 149 -12.00 5.39 9.18
CA ARG A 149 -10.70 5.68 8.55
C ARG A 149 -9.48 5.70 9.48
N ASN A 150 -9.62 5.29 10.74
CA ASN A 150 -8.50 5.16 11.67
C ASN A 150 -8.09 3.68 11.73
N ILE A 151 -6.87 3.37 11.31
CA ILE A 151 -6.20 2.12 11.63
C ILE A 151 -5.90 2.18 13.13
N ILE A 152 -6.63 1.38 13.89
CA ILE A 152 -6.57 1.32 15.36
C ILE A 152 -5.87 0.05 15.85
N TYR A 153 -5.55 -0.86 14.93
CA TYR A 153 -4.82 -2.08 15.19
C TYR A 153 -4.14 -2.55 13.90
N ASN A 154 -2.83 -2.82 13.93
CA ASN A 154 -2.07 -3.37 12.80
C ASN A 154 -0.89 -4.18 13.36
N LYS A 155 -0.98 -5.51 13.34
CA LYS A 155 -0.01 -6.39 14.01
C LYS A 155 0.29 -7.63 13.19
N ALA A 156 1.55 -8.02 13.16
CA ALA A 156 2.05 -9.26 12.57
C ALA A 156 2.31 -10.31 13.66
N PHE A 157 2.13 -11.59 13.31
CA PHE A 157 2.22 -12.74 14.20
C PHE A 157 2.93 -13.91 13.52
N GLY A 158 3.66 -14.69 14.29
CA GLY A 158 4.26 -15.93 13.82
C GLY A 158 5.31 -15.73 12.73
N TYR A 159 5.32 -16.64 11.77
CA TYR A 159 6.35 -16.75 10.73
C TYR A 159 5.72 -16.96 9.36
N GLN A 160 6.45 -16.65 8.30
CA GLN A 160 5.97 -16.85 6.94
C GLN A 160 5.68 -18.32 6.60
N THR A 161 6.40 -19.25 7.23
CA THR A 161 6.24 -20.70 7.02
C THR A 161 6.38 -21.46 8.34
N TYR A 162 5.92 -22.71 8.36
CA TYR A 162 6.02 -23.60 9.54
C TYR A 162 7.48 -23.91 9.94
N LEU A 163 8.44 -23.72 9.03
CA LEU A 163 9.87 -23.87 9.32
C LEU A 163 10.43 -22.74 10.21
N LYS A 164 9.65 -21.67 10.44
CA LYS A 164 9.99 -20.55 11.33
C LYS A 164 11.31 -19.85 10.99
N LYS A 165 11.66 -19.77 9.69
CA LYS A 165 12.91 -19.12 9.22
C LYS A 165 12.84 -17.59 9.22
N LYS A 166 11.69 -17.01 8.88
CA LYS A 166 11.47 -15.56 8.79
C LYS A 166 10.18 -15.19 9.53
N PRO A 167 10.25 -14.33 10.56
CA PRO A 167 9.05 -13.79 11.21
C PRO A 167 8.18 -13.05 10.21
N THR A 168 6.86 -13.09 10.41
CA THR A 168 5.95 -12.26 9.61
C THR A 168 6.16 -10.80 9.95
N SER A 169 6.20 -9.94 8.94
CA SER A 169 6.37 -8.50 9.07
C SER A 169 5.19 -7.73 8.45
N LEU A 170 4.99 -6.48 8.87
CA LEU A 170 3.90 -5.61 8.38
C LEU A 170 4.05 -5.19 6.91
N ASP A 171 5.25 -5.34 6.36
CA ASP A 171 5.65 -5.03 4.98
C ASP A 171 5.87 -6.29 4.14
N ASP A 172 5.50 -7.48 4.65
CA ASP A 172 5.55 -8.70 3.86
C ASP A 172 4.59 -8.62 2.66
N ILE A 173 5.05 -9.11 1.51
CA ILE A 173 4.26 -9.20 0.29
C ILE A 173 3.56 -10.56 0.26
N TYR A 174 2.24 -10.55 0.05
CA TYR A 174 1.40 -11.73 -0.03
C TYR A 174 0.87 -11.95 -1.44
N ASP A 175 0.73 -13.21 -1.84
CA ASP A 175 -0.12 -13.57 -2.97
C ASP A 175 -1.59 -13.33 -2.58
N LEU A 176 -2.28 -12.50 -3.36
CA LEU A 176 -3.67 -12.13 -3.12
C LEU A 176 -4.66 -13.21 -3.55
N ALA A 177 -4.24 -14.15 -4.40
CA ALA A 177 -5.09 -15.22 -4.94
C ALA A 177 -6.46 -14.66 -5.39
N SER A 178 -7.57 -15.21 -4.86
CA SER A 178 -8.92 -14.79 -5.25
C SER A 178 -9.30 -13.37 -4.83
N ILE A 179 -8.56 -12.69 -3.95
CA ILE A 179 -8.75 -11.26 -3.67
C ILE A 179 -8.49 -10.42 -4.94
N THR A 180 -7.68 -10.91 -5.88
CA THR A 180 -7.46 -10.30 -7.20
C THR A 180 -8.76 -10.00 -7.94
N LYS A 181 -9.79 -10.85 -7.78
CA LYS A 181 -11.11 -10.66 -8.42
C LYS A 181 -11.75 -9.36 -7.97
N ILE A 182 -11.77 -9.09 -6.66
CA ILE A 182 -12.41 -7.90 -6.09
C ILE A 182 -11.51 -6.66 -6.11
N ALA A 183 -10.19 -6.85 -6.06
CA ALA A 183 -9.23 -5.76 -6.01
C ALA A 183 -8.85 -5.23 -7.40
N GLY A 184 -8.90 -6.08 -8.44
CA GLY A 184 -8.49 -5.73 -9.80
C GLY A 184 -9.59 -5.97 -10.83
N THR A 185 -9.98 -7.22 -11.02
CA THR A 185 -10.87 -7.62 -12.14
C THR A 185 -12.22 -6.92 -12.10
N LEU A 186 -12.93 -6.95 -10.96
CA LEU A 186 -14.25 -6.37 -10.81
C LEU A 186 -14.24 -4.84 -10.98
N PRO A 187 -13.35 -4.06 -10.32
CA PRO A 187 -13.25 -2.61 -10.56
C PRO A 187 -13.02 -2.25 -12.03
N LEU A 188 -12.17 -3.00 -12.75
CA LEU A 188 -11.92 -2.75 -14.17
C LEU A 188 -13.17 -3.00 -15.02
N ILE A 189 -13.91 -4.08 -14.74
CA ILE A 189 -15.17 -4.37 -15.44
C ILE A 189 -16.23 -3.31 -15.13
N MET A 190 -16.40 -2.94 -13.87
CA MET A 190 -17.37 -1.91 -13.47
C MET A 190 -17.02 -0.53 -14.06
N LYS A 191 -15.73 -0.21 -14.21
CA LYS A 191 -15.31 0.99 -14.92
C LYS A 191 -15.74 0.99 -16.38
N LEU A 192 -15.53 -0.12 -17.10
CA LEU A 192 -15.97 -0.25 -18.50
C LEU A 192 -17.50 -0.17 -18.63
N TYR A 193 -18.23 -0.71 -17.65
CA TYR A 193 -19.68 -0.57 -17.55
C TYR A 193 -20.09 0.90 -17.37
N ASP A 194 -19.50 1.62 -16.42
CA ASP A 194 -19.80 3.03 -16.16
C ASP A 194 -19.46 3.95 -17.35
N GLU A 195 -18.43 3.58 -18.13
CA GLU A 195 -18.05 4.26 -19.37
C GLU A 195 -18.93 3.86 -20.57
N GLY A 196 -19.91 2.96 -20.38
CA GLY A 196 -20.82 2.51 -21.43
C GLY A 196 -20.18 1.60 -22.48
N GLN A 197 -18.98 1.07 -22.22
CA GLN A 197 -18.23 0.21 -23.16
C GLN A 197 -18.74 -1.24 -23.17
N LEU A 198 -19.40 -1.68 -22.10
CA LEU A 198 -20.05 -2.99 -22.00
C LEU A 198 -21.32 -2.91 -21.16
N SER A 199 -22.19 -3.90 -21.29
CA SER A 199 -23.33 -4.12 -20.39
C SER A 199 -23.09 -5.36 -19.53
N LEU A 200 -23.59 -5.37 -18.28
CA LEU A 200 -23.60 -6.58 -17.45
C LEU A 200 -24.48 -7.70 -18.04
N ASN A 201 -25.43 -7.34 -18.90
CA ASN A 201 -26.28 -8.29 -19.63
C ASN A 201 -25.65 -8.75 -20.95
N ASP A 202 -24.44 -8.29 -21.28
CA ASP A 202 -23.75 -8.79 -22.46
C ASP A 202 -23.38 -10.26 -22.29
N ASN A 203 -23.63 -11.02 -23.35
CA ASN A 203 -23.29 -12.42 -23.46
C ASN A 203 -21.78 -12.60 -23.70
N LEU A 204 -21.18 -13.65 -23.13
CA LEU A 204 -19.75 -13.94 -23.28
C LEU A 204 -19.34 -14.12 -24.75
N GLY A 205 -20.19 -14.70 -25.60
CA GLY A 205 -19.91 -14.84 -27.03
C GLY A 205 -19.75 -13.51 -27.76
N LYS A 206 -20.44 -12.45 -27.30
CA LYS A 206 -20.28 -11.08 -27.82
C LYS A 206 -18.95 -10.47 -27.38
N LEU A 207 -18.59 -10.65 -26.11
CA LEU A 207 -17.40 -10.04 -25.50
C LEU A 207 -16.10 -10.78 -25.88
N LEU A 208 -16.19 -12.09 -26.06
CA LEU A 208 -15.09 -13.01 -26.31
C LEU A 208 -15.44 -13.86 -27.55
N PRO A 209 -15.10 -13.39 -28.76
CA PRO A 209 -15.55 -14.03 -30.01
C PRO A 209 -15.18 -15.53 -30.14
N PHE A 210 -14.10 -15.97 -29.49
CA PHE A 210 -13.71 -17.39 -29.47
C PHE A 210 -14.70 -18.30 -28.71
N LEU A 211 -15.68 -17.73 -27.99
CA LEU A 211 -16.73 -18.47 -27.28
C LEU A 211 -18.07 -18.54 -28.03
N ASP A 212 -18.26 -17.79 -29.12
CA ASP A 212 -19.50 -17.67 -29.90
C ASP A 212 -20.14 -19.03 -30.22
N THR A 213 -19.35 -19.98 -30.72
CA THR A 213 -19.85 -21.29 -31.14
C THR A 213 -19.84 -22.33 -30.02
N THR A 214 -19.60 -21.92 -28.77
CA THR A 214 -19.51 -22.82 -27.62
C THR A 214 -20.79 -22.78 -26.78
N ASN A 215 -20.99 -23.77 -25.91
CA ASN A 215 -22.06 -23.73 -24.92
C ASN A 215 -21.83 -22.69 -23.79
N LYS A 216 -20.90 -21.76 -23.94
CA LYS A 216 -20.69 -20.61 -23.06
C LYS A 216 -21.12 -19.30 -23.69
N ALA A 217 -21.45 -19.28 -24.98
CA ALA A 217 -21.76 -18.07 -25.72
C ALA A 217 -22.87 -17.23 -25.07
N GLY A 218 -23.94 -17.89 -24.64
CA GLY A 218 -25.12 -17.25 -24.03
C GLY A 218 -25.01 -16.96 -22.54
N ILE A 219 -23.89 -17.26 -21.89
CA ILE A 219 -23.68 -16.89 -20.48
C ILE A 219 -23.51 -15.38 -20.41
N THR A 220 -24.24 -14.72 -19.52
CA THR A 220 -24.10 -13.26 -19.32
C THR A 220 -22.90 -12.93 -18.44
N LEU A 221 -22.35 -11.72 -18.61
CA LEU A 221 -21.30 -11.21 -17.73
C LEU A 221 -21.76 -11.15 -16.26
N ALA A 222 -23.03 -10.78 -16.01
CA ALA A 222 -23.62 -10.78 -14.67
C ALA A 222 -23.55 -12.16 -14.01
N GLU A 223 -23.96 -13.23 -14.71
CA GLU A 223 -23.90 -14.60 -14.19
C GLU A 223 -22.47 -15.04 -13.83
N VAL A 224 -21.47 -14.57 -14.58
CA VAL A 224 -20.06 -14.85 -14.26
C VAL A 224 -19.65 -14.13 -12.97
N LEU A 225 -19.95 -12.83 -12.87
CA LEU A 225 -19.56 -12.00 -11.73
C LEU A 225 -20.26 -12.42 -10.44
N THR A 226 -21.51 -12.91 -10.52
CA THR A 226 -22.28 -13.41 -9.37
C THR A 226 -22.04 -14.89 -9.07
N HIS A 227 -21.14 -15.56 -9.79
CA HIS A 227 -20.86 -16.99 -9.65
C HIS A 227 -22.10 -17.89 -9.88
N GLN A 228 -22.97 -17.50 -10.82
CA GLN A 228 -24.20 -18.22 -11.19
C GLN A 228 -24.13 -18.88 -12.58
N ALA A 229 -23.06 -18.64 -13.34
CA ALA A 229 -22.86 -19.14 -14.69
C ALA A 229 -22.69 -20.68 -14.83
N GLY A 230 -22.67 -21.44 -13.72
CA GLY A 230 -22.47 -22.89 -13.74
C GLY A 230 -21.09 -23.34 -14.23
N LEU A 231 -20.10 -22.43 -14.22
CA LEU A 231 -18.73 -22.75 -14.63
C LEU A 231 -18.06 -23.68 -13.61
N MET A 232 -17.23 -24.60 -14.12
CA MET A 232 -16.44 -25.50 -13.27
C MET A 232 -15.45 -24.69 -12.42
N ALA A 233 -15.46 -24.92 -11.10
CA ALA A 233 -14.69 -24.11 -10.16
C ALA A 233 -13.16 -24.29 -10.31
N TRP A 234 -12.72 -25.47 -10.75
CA TRP A 234 -11.31 -25.79 -10.91
C TRP A 234 -11.12 -26.94 -11.91
N MET A 235 -10.05 -26.87 -12.70
CA MET A 235 -9.65 -27.92 -13.64
C MET A 235 -8.15 -28.18 -13.49
N PRO A 236 -7.72 -29.44 -13.27
CA PRO A 236 -6.32 -29.78 -13.08
C PRO A 236 -5.56 -29.84 -14.41
N PHE A 237 -5.32 -28.69 -15.05
CA PHE A 237 -4.66 -28.67 -16.38
C PHE A 237 -3.31 -29.40 -16.40
N TYR A 238 -2.58 -29.42 -15.29
CA TYR A 238 -1.30 -30.14 -15.17
C TYR A 238 -1.43 -31.66 -15.33
N MET A 239 -2.60 -32.25 -15.07
CA MET A 239 -2.80 -33.70 -15.26
C MET A 239 -2.70 -34.09 -16.74
N ASN A 240 -3.03 -33.17 -17.65
CA ASN A 240 -2.88 -33.39 -19.09
C ASN A 240 -1.42 -33.33 -19.55
N THR A 241 -0.50 -32.96 -18.66
CA THR A 241 0.93 -32.92 -18.94
C THR A 241 1.67 -34.07 -18.28
N LEU A 242 0.95 -35.11 -17.83
CA LEU A 242 1.50 -36.32 -17.22
C LEU A 242 1.33 -37.53 -18.17
N GLU A 243 2.37 -38.35 -18.28
CA GLU A 243 2.34 -39.70 -18.82
C GLU A 243 2.40 -40.71 -17.64
N GLY A 244 1.23 -41.22 -17.24
CA GLY A 244 1.11 -42.01 -16.01
C GLY A 244 1.21 -41.14 -14.74
N LEU A 245 2.23 -41.36 -13.92
CA LEU A 245 2.52 -40.55 -12.72
C LEU A 245 3.67 -39.56 -12.93
N LEU A 246 4.28 -39.56 -14.12
CA LEU A 246 5.44 -38.74 -14.43
C LEU A 246 5.03 -37.65 -15.43
N PRO A 247 5.56 -36.43 -15.34
CA PRO A 247 5.34 -35.44 -16.37
C PRO A 247 5.96 -35.86 -17.69
N GLU A 248 5.26 -35.47 -18.76
CA GLU A 248 5.66 -35.73 -20.13
C GLU A 248 7.01 -35.05 -20.39
N LEU A 249 8.03 -35.86 -20.71
CA LEU A 249 9.43 -35.41 -20.84
C LEU A 249 9.65 -34.49 -22.05
N GLU A 250 8.68 -34.36 -22.95
CA GLU A 250 8.69 -33.37 -24.03
C GLU A 250 8.34 -31.96 -23.55
N MET A 251 7.61 -31.82 -22.43
CA MET A 251 7.22 -30.53 -21.87
C MET A 251 8.09 -30.11 -20.68
N PHE A 252 8.65 -31.07 -19.96
CA PHE A 252 9.47 -30.83 -18.77
C PHE A 252 10.80 -31.56 -18.85
N ASN A 253 11.86 -30.86 -18.43
CA ASN A 253 13.19 -31.44 -18.31
C ASN A 253 13.70 -31.25 -16.88
N ARG A 254 14.36 -32.28 -16.34
CA ARG A 254 15.00 -32.21 -15.02
C ARG A 254 16.25 -31.32 -15.06
N ASP A 255 16.87 -31.21 -16.23
CA ASP A 255 18.06 -30.42 -16.46
C ASP A 255 17.74 -29.12 -17.21
N LEU A 256 18.36 -28.03 -16.73
CA LEU A 256 18.29 -26.73 -17.39
C LEU A 256 19.04 -26.81 -18.72
N SER A 257 18.40 -26.37 -19.81
CA SER A 257 19.03 -26.36 -21.15
C SER A 257 18.48 -25.21 -21.99
N PRO A 258 19.08 -24.88 -23.15
CA PRO A 258 18.55 -23.83 -24.03
C PRO A 258 17.09 -24.06 -24.46
N SER A 259 16.67 -25.33 -24.60
CA SER A 259 15.28 -25.70 -24.92
C SER A 259 14.36 -25.71 -23.69
N TYR A 260 14.92 -25.77 -22.48
CA TYR A 260 14.22 -25.71 -21.20
C TYR A 260 14.88 -24.67 -20.27
N PRO A 261 14.84 -23.38 -20.61
CA PRO A 261 15.63 -22.35 -19.92
C PRO A 261 14.98 -21.85 -18.62
N LEU A 262 13.75 -22.30 -18.33
CA LEU A 262 12.92 -21.76 -17.26
C LEU A 262 12.77 -22.80 -16.15
N GLN A 263 13.33 -22.50 -14.98
CA GLN A 263 13.18 -23.35 -13.79
C GLN A 263 11.80 -23.15 -13.18
N LEU A 264 10.97 -24.19 -13.20
CA LEU A 264 9.61 -24.16 -12.66
C LEU A 264 9.53 -24.54 -11.18
N ASP A 265 10.44 -25.38 -10.70
CA ASP A 265 10.55 -25.78 -9.29
C ASP A 265 11.99 -26.18 -8.90
N LYS A 266 12.31 -26.20 -7.61
CA LYS A 266 13.60 -26.62 -7.03
C LYS A 266 13.63 -28.10 -6.62
N GLY A 267 12.73 -28.92 -7.16
CA GLY A 267 12.65 -30.35 -6.90
C GLY A 267 11.25 -30.78 -6.52
N ALA A 268 10.34 -30.78 -7.49
CA ALA A 268 9.06 -31.42 -7.33
C ALA A 268 9.30 -32.93 -7.12
N LEU A 269 8.59 -33.54 -6.16
CA LEU A 269 8.73 -34.95 -5.80
C LEU A 269 8.07 -35.91 -6.81
N TRP A 270 7.98 -35.52 -8.08
CA TRP A 270 7.52 -36.38 -9.18
C TRP A 270 8.68 -36.83 -10.08
#